data_AF-A0A6A5R5D2-F1
#
_entry.id   AF-A0A6A5R5D2-F1
#
_cell.length_a   1.000
_cell.length_b   1.000
_cell.length_c   1.000
_cell.angle_alpha   90.00
_cell.angle_beta   90.00
_cell.angle_gamma   90.00
#
_symmetry.space_group_name_H-M   'P 1'
#
loop_
_entity.id
_entity.type
_entity.pdbx_description
1 polymer ?
#
loop_
_entity_poly.entity_id
_entity_poly.type
_entity_poly.pdbx_seq_one_letter_code
_entity_poly.pdbx_strand_id
1 'polypeptide(L)' 'HANKLTTKWTTRIDYERFLANSKRKYKLYFNLLHSKIRKHSVNKRNTYNIDKKGFFISINSYTKRIVSKAI' A
#
# COMPACT_ATOMS: atom_id res chain seq x y z
N HIS A 1 -10.63 -21.49 -28.79
CA HIS A 1 -10.21 -21.71 -27.39
C HIS A 1 -11.03 -20.83 -26.46
N ALA A 2 -11.87 -21.41 -25.61
CA ALA A 2 -12.61 -20.65 -24.62
C ALA A 2 -11.62 -20.24 -23.52
N ASN A 3 -11.23 -18.97 -23.49
CA ASN A 3 -10.45 -18.40 -22.39
C ASN A 3 -11.31 -18.52 -21.12
N LYS A 4 -11.12 -19.60 -20.36
CA LYS A 4 -11.89 -19.87 -19.15
C LYS A 4 -11.56 -18.79 -18.12
N LEU A 5 -12.45 -17.82 -17.99
CA LEU A 5 -12.34 -16.77 -16.99
C LEU A 5 -12.55 -17.39 -15.61
N THR A 6 -11.70 -17.03 -14.66
CA THR A 6 -11.78 -17.47 -13.26
C THR A 6 -11.80 -16.26 -12.36
N THR A 7 -12.52 -16.35 -11.25
CA THR A 7 -12.60 -15.26 -10.27
C THR A 7 -11.67 -15.53 -9.10
N LYS A 8 -10.80 -14.58 -8.76
CA LYS A 8 -9.95 -14.63 -7.57
C LYS A 8 -10.31 -13.48 -6.63
N TRP A 9 -10.46 -13.82 -5.36
CA TRP A 9 -10.57 -12.84 -4.29
C TRP A 9 -9.15 -12.44 -3.86
N THR A 10 -8.90 -11.15 -3.71
CA THR A 10 -7.68 -10.69 -3.04
C THR A 10 -7.76 -11.05 -1.56
N THR A 11 -6.71 -11.70 -1.03
CA THR A 11 -6.60 -11.98 0.40
C THR A 11 -6.53 -10.68 1.18
N ARG A 12 -7.03 -10.72 2.42
CA ARG A 12 -7.20 -9.55 3.31
C ARG A 12 -5.84 -8.94 3.65
N ILE A 13 -5.36 -8.02 2.82
CA ILE A 13 -4.17 -7.17 3.03
C ILE A 13 -4.20 -6.56 4.44
N ASP A 14 -5.39 -6.27 4.97
CA ASP A 14 -5.57 -5.72 6.30
C ASP A 14 -5.01 -6.59 7.44
N TYR A 15 -5.03 -7.93 7.35
CA TYR A 15 -4.56 -8.77 8.46
C TYR A 15 -3.03 -8.77 8.56
N GLU A 16 -2.34 -8.99 7.44
CA GLU A 16 -0.88 -8.89 7.41
C GLU A 16 -0.40 -7.47 7.71
N ARG A 17 -1.13 -6.45 7.23
CA ARG A 17 -0.88 -5.06 7.55
C ARG A 17 -1.06 -4.78 9.05
N PHE A 18 -2.09 -5.34 9.68
CA PHE A 18 -2.31 -5.24 11.13
C PHE A 18 -1.17 -5.88 11.92
N LEU A 19 -0.72 -7.08 11.54
CA LEU A 19 0.43 -7.75 12.16
C LEU A 19 1.73 -6.96 11.94
N ALA A 20 1.92 -6.35 10.78
CA ALA A 20 3.06 -5.50 10.48
C ALA A 20 2.99 -4.11 11.15
N ASN A 21 1.85 -3.75 11.75
CA ASN A 21 1.53 -2.43 12.29
C ASN A 21 2.24 -2.20 13.64
N SER A 22 3.56 -2.06 13.64
CA SER A 22 4.34 -1.80 14.85
C SER A 22 4.59 -0.30 15.05
N LYS A 23 4.13 0.25 16.18
CA LYS A 23 4.41 1.63 16.61
C LYS A 23 5.90 1.97 16.56
N ARG A 24 6.77 1.02 16.93
CA ARG A 24 8.22 1.19 16.89
C ARG A 24 8.74 1.39 15.47
N LYS A 25 8.25 0.59 14.51
CA LYS A 25 8.62 0.70 13.09
C LYS A 25 8.19 2.04 12.50
N TYR A 26 6.98 2.51 12.82
CA TYR A 26 6.55 3.86 12.40
C TYR A 26 7.42 4.95 12.98
N LYS A 27 7.74 4.90 14.28
CA LYS A 27 8.61 5.89 14.91
C LYS A 27 9.98 5.95 14.22
N LEU A 28 10.58 4.79 13.94
CA LEU A 28 11.85 4.70 13.23
C LEU A 28 11.75 5.27 11.80
N TYR A 29 10.71 4.89 11.06
CA TYR A 29 10.44 5.37 9.71
C TYR A 29 10.31 6.91 9.67
N PHE A 30 9.47 7.49 10.52
CA PHE A 30 9.25 8.94 10.55
C PHE A 30 10.49 9.70 11.01
N ASN A 31 11.25 9.18 11.99
CA ASN A 31 12.51 9.80 12.39
C ASN A 31 13.51 9.87 11.21
N LEU A 32 13.63 8.78 10.46
CA LEU A 32 14.50 8.72 9.28
C LEU A 32 14.01 9.64 8.17
N LEU A 33 12.70 9.65 7.90
CA LEU A 33 12.07 10.51 6.90
C LEU A 33 12.32 12.00 7.22
N HIS A 34 12.08 12.42 8.46
CA HIS A 34 12.32 13.81 8.89
C HIS A 34 13.80 14.20 8.77
N SER A 35 14.72 13.27 9.11
CA SER A 35 16.15 13.49 8.93
C SER A 35 16.52 13.74 7.46
N LYS A 36 15.95 12.95 6.53
CA LYS A 36 16.18 13.12 5.08
C LYS A 36 15.56 14.41 4.53
N ILE A 37 14.33 14.74 4.94
CA ILE A 37 13.67 15.99 4.54
C ILE A 37 14.53 17.20 4.93
N ARG A 38 15.05 17.21 6.16
CA ARG A 38 15.95 18.27 6.63
C ARG A 38 17.27 18.29 5.85
N LYS A 39 17.89 17.11 5.64
CA LYS A 39 19.17 17.00 4.90
C LYS A 39 19.07 17.57 3.48
N HIS A 40 17.94 17.35 2.82
CA HIS A 40 17.75 17.72 1.41
C HIS A 40 16.91 18.99 1.24
N SER A 41 16.62 19.73 2.31
CA SER A 41 15.75 20.93 2.30
C SER A 41 14.45 20.75 1.51
N VAL A 42 13.84 19.56 1.62
CA VAL A 42 12.63 19.22 0.87
C VAL A 42 11.46 20.01 1.43
N ASN A 43 10.81 20.81 0.58
CA ASN A 43 9.60 21.53 0.97
C ASN A 43 8.47 20.51 1.23
N LYS A 44 7.80 20.61 2.38
CA LYS A 44 6.67 19.74 2.76
C LYS A 44 5.56 19.70 1.70
N ARG A 45 5.37 20.79 0.93
CA ARG A 45 4.40 20.87 -0.16
C ARG A 45 4.77 19.98 -1.36
N ASN A 46 6.04 19.63 -1.49
CA ASN A 46 6.57 18.79 -2.57
C ASN A 46 6.69 17.31 -2.15
N THR A 47 6.38 16.98 -0.89
CA THR A 47 6.34 15.58 -0.42
C THR A 47 4.99 14.96 -0.76
N TYR A 48 5.05 13.76 -1.33
CA TYR A 48 3.86 12.98 -1.66
C TYR A 48 3.14 12.55 -0.37
N ASN A 49 1.92 13.03 -0.15
CA ASN A 49 1.13 12.61 1.00
C ASN A 49 0.55 11.21 0.73
N ILE A 50 0.92 10.25 1.58
CA ILE A 50 0.44 8.86 1.51
C ILE A 50 -1.04 8.76 1.94
N ASP A 51 -1.61 9.78 2.58
CA ASP A 51 -2.96 9.70 3.15
C ASP A 51 -4.08 9.44 2.13
N LYS A 52 -4.07 10.06 0.94
CA LYS A 52 -5.18 9.95 -0.02
C LYS A 52 -5.03 8.79 -0.97
N LYS A 53 -3.81 8.57 -1.50
CA LYS A 53 -3.55 7.45 -2.42
C LYS A 53 -3.30 6.13 -1.69
N GLY A 54 -2.63 6.15 -0.55
CA GLY A 54 -2.47 4.97 0.30
C GLY A 54 -3.80 4.49 0.87
N PHE A 55 -4.73 5.41 1.17
CA PHE A 55 -6.10 5.09 1.55
C PHE A 55 -6.90 4.46 0.41
N PHE A 56 -6.81 5.02 -0.80
CA PHE A 56 -7.46 4.42 -1.97
C PHE A 56 -6.92 3.02 -2.30
N ILE A 57 -5.61 2.78 -2.14
CA ILE A 57 -5.01 1.45 -2.28
C ILE A 57 -5.55 0.50 -1.19
N SER A 58 -5.74 0.97 0.05
CA SER A 58 -6.36 0.15 1.09
C SER A 58 -7.83 -0.19 0.82
N ILE A 59 -8.61 0.73 0.25
CA ILE A 59 -10.00 0.45 -0.12
C ILE A 59 -10.08 -0.56 -1.27
N ASN A 60 -9.21 -0.44 -2.28
CA ASN A 60 -9.19 -1.37 -3.43
C ASN A 60 -8.66 -2.77 -3.11
N SER A 61 -8.25 -3.04 -1.87
CA SER A 61 -7.77 -4.36 -1.44
C SER A 61 -8.88 -5.41 -1.30
N TYR A 62 -10.16 -5.00 -1.23
CA TYR A 62 -11.34 -5.88 -1.21
C TYR A 62 -11.99 -6.01 -2.60
N THR A 63 -11.20 -6.26 -3.65
CA THR A 63 -11.73 -6.34 -5.02
C THR A 63 -11.72 -7.77 -5.56
N LYS A 64 -12.86 -8.20 -6.11
CA LYS A 64 -12.97 -9.45 -6.86
C LYS A 64 -12.33 -9.23 -8.22
N ARG A 65 -11.25 -9.95 -8.53
CA ARG A 65 -10.57 -9.85 -9.84
C ARG A 65 -11.02 -10.99 -10.75
N ILE A 66 -11.35 -10.66 -12.00
CA ILE A 66 -11.58 -11.63 -13.06
C ILE A 66 -10.25 -11.81 -13.79
N VAL A 67 -9.75 -13.04 -13.83
CA VAL A 67 -8.47 -13.37 -14.48
C VAL A 67 -8.68 -14.47 -15.52
N SER A 68 -8.06 -14.33 -16.68
CA SER A 68 -7.96 -15.43 -17.65
C SER A 68 -7.02 -16.50 -17.09
N LYS A 69 -7.41 -17.77 -17.19
CA LYS A 69 -6.51 -18.88 -16.89
C LYS A 69 -5.34 -18.81 -17.89
N ALA A 70 -4.12 -18.61 -17.41
CA ALA A 70 -2.94 -18.83 -18.26
C ALA A 70 -2.92 -20.31 -18.64
N ILE A 71 -2.74 -20.59 -19.94
CA ILE A 71 -2.60 -21.94 -20.50
C ILE A 71 -1.33 -22.56 -19.92
#